data_AF-C0D9M8-F1
#
_entry.id   AF-C0D9M8-F1
#
_cell.length_a   1.000
_cell.length_b   1.000
_cell.length_c   1.000
_cell.angle_alpha   90.00
_cell.angle_beta   90.00
_cell.angle_gamma   90.00
#
_symmetry.space_group_name_H-M   'P 1'
#
loop_
_entity.id
_entity.type
_entity.pdbx_description
1 polymer ?
#
loop_
_entity_poly.entity_id
_entity_poly.type
_entity_poly.pdbx_seq_one_letter_code
_entity_poly.pdbx_strand_id
1 'polypeptide(L)'
;DKKLPYYPSHEAIDFYRRYKEDIRLLADMGIRAFRTSVSWPRIFPQGDETEPNESGLGFYDRLFEECRRYGIEPVVTLCHFDTPYGW
;
A
#
# COMPACT_ATOMS: atom_id res chain seq x y z
N ASP A 1 18.91 -5.18 27.51
CA ASP A 1 17.78 -5.85 26.82
C ASP A 1 16.46 -5.13 27.04
N LYS A 2 16.03 -4.28 26.09
CA LYS A 2 14.68 -3.71 26.08
C LYS A 2 13.93 -4.28 24.87
N LYS A 3 12.84 -5.01 25.10
CA LYS A 3 11.91 -5.36 24.03
C LYS A 3 11.27 -4.07 23.52
N LEU A 4 11.26 -3.87 22.21
CA LEU A 4 10.56 -2.75 21.58
C LEU A 4 9.05 -2.84 21.88
N PRO A 5 8.33 -1.71 21.89
CA PRO A 5 6.87 -1.71 22.00
C PRO A 5 6.23 -2.50 20.85
N TYR A 6 5.05 -3.06 21.09
CA TYR A 6 4.24 -3.66 20.03
C TYR A 6 3.53 -2.57 19.22
N TYR A 7 3.66 -2.63 17.89
CA TYR A 7 3.04 -1.70 16.96
C TYR A 7 2.17 -2.48 15.96
N PRO A 8 0.83 -2.41 16.05
CA PRO A 8 -0.07 -3.18 15.20
C PRO A 8 0.14 -2.95 13.69
N SER A 9 0.53 -1.73 13.30
CA SER A 9 0.76 -1.34 11.91
C SER A 9 1.96 -2.02 11.24
N HIS A 10 2.91 -2.56 12.02
CA HIS A 10 4.10 -3.22 11.46
C HIS A 10 3.75 -4.51 10.70
N GLU A 11 2.67 -5.18 11.09
CA GLU A 11 2.15 -6.38 10.43
C GLU A 11 0.78 -6.10 9.76
N ALA A 12 -0.08 -5.34 10.44
CA ALA A 12 -1.45 -5.08 10.04
C ALA A 12 -2.20 -6.39 9.69
N ILE A 13 -2.73 -6.50 8.48
CA ILE A 13 -3.38 -7.72 7.96
C ILE A 13 -2.54 -8.38 6.84
N ASP A 14 -1.26 -8.01 6.71
CA ASP A 14 -0.33 -8.48 5.68
C ASP A 14 -0.79 -8.29 4.22
N PHE A 15 -1.61 -7.25 3.96
CA PHE A 15 -2.06 -6.90 2.59
C PHE A 15 -0.88 -6.73 1.63
N TYR A 16 0.27 -6.26 2.13
CA TYR A 16 1.49 -6.10 1.34
C TYR A 16 1.91 -7.38 0.59
N ARG A 17 1.72 -8.55 1.19
CA ARG A 17 2.05 -9.84 0.55
C ARG A 17 0.82 -10.52 -0.05
N ARG A 18 -0.36 -10.27 0.52
CA ARG A 18 -1.61 -10.97 0.19
C ARG A 18 -2.50 -10.27 -0.83
N TYR A 19 -2.15 -9.07 -1.28
CA TYR A 19 -3.03 -8.25 -2.12
C TYR A 19 -3.62 -8.98 -3.34
N LYS A 20 -2.90 -9.93 -3.97
CA LYS A 20 -3.45 -10.68 -5.11
C LYS A 20 -4.65 -11.54 -4.74
N GLU A 21 -4.57 -12.21 -3.59
CA GLU A 21 -5.69 -12.99 -3.07
C GLU A 21 -6.85 -12.06 -2.69
N ASP A 22 -6.54 -10.96 -2.00
CA ASP A 22 -7.53 -10.00 -1.54
C ASP A 22 -8.26 -9.33 -2.72
N ILE A 23 -7.54 -8.88 -3.75
CA ILE A 23 -8.11 -8.30 -4.97
C ILE A 23 -9.01 -9.31 -5.70
N ARG A 24 -8.61 -10.59 -5.80
CA ARG A 24 -9.46 -11.64 -6.37
C ARG A 24 -10.75 -11.80 -5.56
N LEU A 25 -10.68 -11.82 -4.23
CA LEU A 25 -11.86 -11.93 -3.37
C LEU A 25 -12.81 -10.73 -3.55
N LEU A 26 -12.27 -9.50 -3.68
CA LEU A 26 -13.08 -8.32 -3.97
C LEU A 26 -13.78 -8.44 -5.33
N ALA A 27 -13.08 -8.98 -6.34
CA ALA A 27 -13.66 -9.24 -7.66
C ALA A 27 -14.77 -10.29 -7.61
N ASP A 28 -14.58 -11.39 -6.85
CA ASP A 28 -15.57 -12.44 -6.65
C ASP A 28 -16.85 -11.90 -5.97
N MET A 29 -16.73 -10.83 -5.18
CA MET A 29 -17.86 -10.09 -4.57
C MET A 29 -18.54 -9.10 -5.52
N GLY A 30 -18.01 -8.89 -6.73
CA GLY A 30 -18.54 -7.93 -7.70
C GLY A 30 -18.20 -6.47 -7.42
N ILE A 31 -17.16 -6.20 -6.60
CA ILE A 31 -16.69 -4.85 -6.32
C ILE A 31 -16.03 -4.28 -7.58
N ARG A 32 -16.38 -3.04 -7.94
CA ARG A 32 -15.91 -2.36 -9.16
C ARG A 32 -14.89 -1.26 -8.93
N ALA A 33 -14.76 -0.79 -7.68
CA ALA A 33 -13.77 0.20 -7.31
C ALA A 33 -13.16 -0.17 -5.96
N PHE A 34 -11.84 -0.09 -5.87
CA PHE A 34 -11.09 -0.36 -4.64
C PHE A 34 -10.37 0.89 -4.18
N ARG A 35 -10.84 1.45 -3.06
CA ARG A 35 -10.19 2.61 -2.45
C ARG A 35 -9.05 2.15 -1.53
N THR A 36 -7.86 2.68 -1.78
CA THR A 36 -6.68 2.47 -0.93
C THR A 36 -5.84 3.74 -0.85
N SER A 37 -4.78 3.74 -0.05
CA SER A 37 -3.77 4.79 -0.03
C SER A 37 -2.44 4.29 -0.58
N VAL A 38 -1.73 5.19 -1.26
CA VAL A 38 -0.29 5.03 -1.48
C VAL A 38 0.39 5.48 -0.21
N SER A 39 1.29 4.65 0.31
CA SER A 39 1.98 4.95 1.54
C SER A 39 3.16 5.87 1.26
N TRP A 40 3.14 7.07 1.82
CA TRP A 40 4.18 8.07 1.59
C TRP A 40 5.59 7.55 1.92
N PRO A 41 5.87 6.99 3.12
CA PRO A 41 7.20 6.48 3.47
C PRO A 41 7.64 5.28 2.63
N ARG A 42 6.76 4.72 1.79
CA ARG A 42 7.15 3.71 0.81
C ARG A 42 7.77 4.35 -0.44
N ILE A 43 7.32 5.55 -0.83
CA ILE A 43 7.81 6.29 -2.00
C ILE A 43 8.96 7.22 -1.62
N PHE A 44 8.82 7.98 -0.54
CA PHE A 44 9.85 8.85 0.03
C PHE A 44 10.03 8.50 1.52
N PRO A 45 10.91 7.54 1.85
CA PRO A 45 11.08 7.02 3.22
C PRO A 45 11.39 8.06 4.30
N GLN A 46 12.22 9.04 3.99
CA GLN A 46 12.52 10.19 4.86
C GLN A 46 11.58 11.36 4.56
N GLY A 47 11.08 11.45 3.33
CA GLY A 47 10.10 12.45 2.90
C GLY A 47 10.72 13.62 2.13
N ASP A 48 12.04 13.73 2.13
CA ASP A 48 12.83 14.80 1.50
C ASP A 48 13.80 14.29 0.42
N GLU A 49 13.78 13.00 0.10
CA GLU A 49 14.61 12.47 -0.97
C GLU A 49 14.26 13.08 -2.33
N THR A 50 15.28 13.34 -3.16
CA THR A 50 15.07 13.90 -4.50
C THR A 50 14.55 12.87 -5.50
N GLU A 51 14.83 11.58 -5.24
CA GLU A 51 14.43 10.46 -6.09
C GLU A 51 13.52 9.52 -5.29
N PRO A 52 12.46 8.97 -5.93
CA PRO A 52 11.56 8.05 -5.27
C PRO A 52 12.20 6.67 -5.06
N ASN A 53 11.70 5.92 -4.09
CA ASN A 53 12.03 4.53 -3.91
C ASN A 53 11.32 3.67 -4.97
N GLU A 54 12.08 3.24 -5.98
CA GLU A 54 11.61 2.40 -7.09
C GLU A 54 10.96 1.08 -6.65
N SER A 55 11.44 0.46 -5.57
CA SER A 55 10.81 -0.76 -5.05
C SER A 55 9.39 -0.50 -4.52
N GLY A 56 9.17 0.70 -4.00
CA GLY A 56 7.89 1.18 -3.52
C GLY A 56 6.92 1.45 -4.66
N LEU A 57 7.38 2.13 -5.71
CA LEU A 57 6.61 2.34 -6.94
C LEU A 57 6.23 1.00 -7.58
N GLY A 58 7.19 0.09 -7.73
CA GLY A 58 6.94 -1.23 -8.32
C GLY A 58 5.95 -2.08 -7.54
N PHE A 59 5.75 -1.85 -6.23
CA PHE A 59 4.66 -2.49 -5.48
C PHE A 59 3.29 -2.00 -5.97
N TYR A 60 3.10 -0.69 -6.11
CA TYR A 60 1.83 -0.11 -6.54
C TYR A 60 1.53 -0.42 -8.01
N ASP A 61 2.54 -0.48 -8.88
CA ASP A 61 2.37 -0.94 -10.26
C ASP A 61 1.74 -2.34 -10.30
N ARG A 62 2.30 -3.28 -9.52
CA ARG A 62 1.78 -4.66 -9.46
C ARG A 62 0.39 -4.72 -8.82
N LEU A 63 0.12 -3.91 -7.80
CA LEU A 63 -1.19 -3.83 -7.16
C LEU A 63 -2.26 -3.33 -8.14
N PHE A 64 -1.99 -2.23 -8.84
CA PHE A 64 -2.96 -1.64 -9.77
C PHE A 64 -3.12 -2.46 -11.05
N GLU A 65 -2.05 -3.12 -11.50
CA GLU A 65 -2.15 -4.12 -12.56
C GLU A 65 -3.06 -5.29 -12.13
N GLU A 66 -2.98 -5.75 -10.89
CA GLU A 66 -3.91 -6.78 -10.38
C GLU A 66 -5.36 -6.29 -10.34
N CYS A 67 -5.60 -5.07 -9.86
CA CYS A 67 -6.93 -4.44 -9.92
C CYS A 67 -7.47 -4.42 -11.36
N ARG A 68 -6.64 -3.97 -12.31
CA ARG A 68 -6.97 -3.88 -13.74
C ARG A 68 -7.31 -5.25 -14.33
N ARG A 69 -6.56 -6.30 -13.97
CA ARG A 69 -6.83 -7.68 -14.41
C ARG A 69 -8.24 -8.17 -14.04
N TYR A 70 -8.78 -7.69 -12.92
CA TYR A 70 -10.13 -8.01 -12.46
C TYR A 70 -11.19 -6.94 -12.77
N GLY A 71 -10.84 -5.89 -13.52
CA GLY A 71 -11.77 -4.80 -13.86
C GLY A 71 -12.18 -3.94 -12.66
N ILE A 72 -11.32 -3.84 -11.64
CA ILE A 72 -11.50 -3.00 -10.46
C ILE A 72 -10.79 -1.66 -10.68
N GLU A 73 -11.49 -0.55 -10.55
CA GLU A 73 -10.93 0.80 -10.62
C GLU A 73 -10.24 1.20 -9.30
N PRO A 74 -8.93 1.51 -9.29
CA PRO A 74 -8.26 2.01 -8.09
C PRO A 74 -8.68 3.44 -7.76
N VAL A 75 -9.10 3.70 -6.51
CA VAL A 75 -9.35 5.05 -6.01
C VAL A 75 -8.30 5.39 -4.96
N VAL A 76 -7.32 6.23 -5.33
CA VAL A 76 -6.12 6.45 -4.52
C VAL A 76 -6.25 7.69 -3.64
N THR A 77 -6.04 7.50 -2.33
CA THR A 77 -5.83 8.59 -1.38
C THR A 77 -4.33 8.83 -1.21
N LEU A 78 -3.85 10.07 -1.45
CA LEU A 78 -2.40 10.38 -1.43
C LEU A 78 -1.79 10.48 -0.03
N CYS A 79 -2.57 10.94 0.95
CA CYS A 79 -2.13 11.07 2.34
C CYS A 79 -3.21 10.48 3.24
N HIS A 80 -2.86 9.45 4.01
CA HIS A 80 -3.81 8.73 4.86
C HIS A 80 -3.19 8.38 6.21
N PHE A 81 -2.89 9.41 7.00
CA PHE A 81 -2.35 9.31 8.37
C PHE A 81 -1.02 8.55 8.48
N ASP A 82 -0.19 8.59 7.44
CA ASP A 82 1.05 7.83 7.34
C ASP A 82 2.23 8.66 6.79
N THR A 83 2.29 9.95 7.12
CA THR A 83 3.43 10.81 6.74
C THR A 83 4.76 10.24 7.25
N PRO A 84 5.88 10.39 6.50
CA PRO A 84 7.20 9.97 6.96
C PRO A 84 7.53 10.56 8.33
N TYR A 85 8.18 9.76 9.18
CA TYR A 85 8.63 10.22 10.49
C TYR A 85 9.87 11.13 10.40
N GLY A 86 10.61 11.07 9.28
CA GLY A 86 11.79 11.90 9.04
C GLY A 86 11.50 13.38 9.20
N TRP A 87 11.94 13.94 10.33
CA TRP A 87 12.06 15.36 10.66
C TRP A 87 13.28 15.52 11.56
#